data_AF-A0AA36AK00-F1
#
_entry.id   AF-A0AA36AK00-F1
#
_cell.length_a   1.000
_cell.length_b   1.000
_cell.length_c   1.000
_cell.angle_alpha   90.00
_cell.angle_beta   90.00
_cell.angle_gamma   90.00
#
_symmetry.space_group_name_H-M   'P 1'
#
loop_
_entity.id
_entity.type
_entity.pdbx_description
1 polymer ?
#
loop_
_entity_poly.entity_id
_entity_poly.type
_entity_poly.pdbx_seq_one_letter_code
_entity_poly.pdbx_strand_id
1 'polypeptide(L)'
;MPKRKCKFRDEYSSEWTFIKQSRSYFEANCGVCNCTLSIEHGGKSDVRQHLERAKHKSSTASTLKETGKINFLIKKNTDEESKIIAAEVTMAFHIVHHHQSFSSNDCTNGLLPTVFPDSKIA
;
A
#
# COMPACT_ATOMS: atom_id res chain seq x y z
N MET A 1 -44.55 -2.33 -19.91
CA MET A 1 -44.55 -1.77 -18.54
C MET A 1 -43.11 -1.43 -18.16
N PRO A 2 -42.78 -0.21 -17.71
CA PRO A 2 -41.42 0.12 -17.28
C PRO A 2 -41.05 -0.75 -16.07
N LYS A 3 -39.94 -1.48 -16.14
CA LYS A 3 -39.45 -2.25 -14.97
C LYS A 3 -39.07 -1.26 -13.86
N ARG A 4 -39.55 -1.49 -12.64
CA ARG A 4 -39.21 -0.65 -11.48
C ARG A 4 -37.70 -0.66 -11.26
N LYS A 5 -37.12 0.54 -11.09
CA LYS A 5 -35.71 0.70 -10.75
C LYS A 5 -35.45 0.27 -9.31
N CYS A 6 -34.40 -0.50 -9.08
CA CYS A 6 -33.93 -0.91 -7.76
C CYS A 6 -33.01 0.15 -7.14
N LYS A 7 -33.22 0.47 -5.86
CA LYS A 7 -32.39 1.39 -5.08
C LYS A 7 -31.44 0.61 -4.17
N PHE A 8 -30.33 1.23 -3.81
CA PHE A 8 -29.39 0.74 -2.82
C PHE A 8 -30.10 0.51 -1.48
N ARG A 9 -29.73 -0.58 -0.80
CA ARG A 9 -30.24 -0.92 0.53
C ARG A 9 -29.05 -1.16 1.44
N ASP A 10 -29.19 -0.77 2.71
CA ASP A 10 -28.14 -0.96 3.72
C ASP A 10 -27.79 -2.44 3.94
N GLU A 11 -28.74 -3.34 3.63
CA GLU A 11 -28.53 -4.80 3.59
C GLU A 11 -27.31 -5.20 2.73
N TYR A 12 -27.00 -4.43 1.67
CA TYR A 12 -25.86 -4.71 0.78
C TYR A 12 -24.53 -4.49 1.50
N SER A 13 -24.44 -3.45 2.33
CA SER A 13 -23.23 -3.16 3.11
C SER A 13 -23.08 -4.10 4.31
N SER A 14 -24.17 -4.68 4.82
CA SER A 14 -24.08 -5.75 5.82
C SER A 14 -23.61 -7.09 5.26
N GLU A 15 -24.01 -7.44 4.03
CA GLU A 15 -23.58 -8.70 3.38
C GLU A 15 -22.19 -8.58 2.74
N TRP A 16 -21.88 -7.41 2.17
CA TRP A 16 -20.59 -7.12 1.55
C TRP A 16 -20.04 -5.80 2.09
N THR A 17 -19.14 -5.89 3.07
CA THR A 17 -18.54 -4.73 3.75
C THR A 17 -17.77 -3.77 2.83
N PHE A 18 -17.30 -4.27 1.68
CA PHE A 18 -16.62 -3.49 0.64
C PHE A 18 -17.55 -2.86 -0.39
N ILE A 19 -18.87 -3.10 -0.31
CA ILE A 19 -19.88 -2.46 -1.16
C ILE A 19 -20.54 -1.33 -0.38
N LYS A 20 -20.49 -0.12 -0.93
CA LYS A 20 -21.08 1.09 -0.33
C LYS A 20 -21.99 1.80 -1.31
N GLN A 21 -22.93 2.60 -0.81
CA GLN A 21 -23.75 3.44 -1.66
C GLN A 21 -22.85 4.45 -2.42
N SER A 22 -23.11 4.63 -3.71
CA SER A 22 -22.50 5.70 -4.50
C SER A 22 -23.21 7.04 -4.25
N ARG A 23 -22.87 8.08 -5.03
CA ARG A 23 -23.60 9.36 -5.05
C ARG A 23 -25.05 9.18 -5.48
N SER A 24 -25.30 8.20 -6.36
CA SER A 24 -26.64 7.84 -6.82
C SER A 24 -27.22 6.70 -5.99
N TYR A 25 -28.50 6.78 -5.65
CA TYR A 25 -29.24 5.68 -5.00
C TYR A 25 -29.39 4.44 -5.89
N PHE A 26 -29.13 4.54 -7.20
CA PHE A 26 -29.23 3.42 -8.13
C PHE A 26 -27.86 2.83 -8.51
N GLU A 27 -26.81 3.24 -7.82
CA GLU A 27 -25.45 2.78 -8.05
C GLU A 27 -24.79 2.37 -6.72
N ALA A 28 -23.92 1.38 -6.79
CA ALA A 28 -23.09 0.95 -5.68
C ALA A 28 -21.62 1.12 -6.05
N ASN A 29 -20.78 1.46 -5.08
CA ASN A 29 -19.34 1.51 -5.22
C ASN A 29 -18.73 0.24 -4.62
N CYS A 30 -17.83 -0.41 -5.37
CA CYS A 30 -17.04 -1.53 -4.89
C CYS A 30 -15.64 -1.07 -4.53
N GLY A 31 -15.29 -1.16 -3.24
CA GLY A 31 -13.97 -0.80 -2.72
C GLY A 31 -12.84 -1.70 -3.22
N VAL A 32 -13.12 -2.97 -3.52
CA VAL A 32 -12.11 -3.90 -4.05
C VAL A 32 -11.74 -3.56 -5.49
N CYS A 33 -12.73 -3.25 -6.33
CA CYS A 33 -12.51 -2.93 -7.74
C CYS A 33 -12.27 -1.45 -8.00
N ASN A 34 -12.42 -0.61 -6.97
CA ASN A 34 -12.46 0.84 -7.03
C ASN A 34 -13.34 1.36 -8.19
N CYS A 35 -14.55 0.81 -8.33
CA CYS A 35 -15.45 1.18 -9.43
C CYS A 35 -16.91 1.25 -8.99
N THR A 36 -17.68 2.06 -9.71
CA THR A 36 -19.13 2.17 -9.57
C THR A 36 -19.82 1.12 -10.44
N LEU A 37 -20.77 0.39 -9.86
CA LEU A 37 -21.65 -0.54 -10.56
C LEU A 37 -23.10 -0.04 -10.50
N SER A 38 -23.80 -0.21 -11.61
CA SER A 38 -25.24 0.06 -11.69
C SER A 38 -26.01 -1.08 -11.05
N ILE A 39 -26.99 -0.74 -10.21
CA ILE A 39 -27.90 -1.69 -9.56
C ILE A 39 -29.36 -1.42 -9.94
N GLU A 40 -29.62 -0.57 -10.95
CA GLU A 40 -30.98 -0.09 -11.23
C GLU A 40 -31.92 -1.23 -11.68
N HIS A 41 -31.39 -2.30 -12.26
CA HIS A 41 -32.20 -3.31 -12.94
C HIS A 41 -32.29 -4.65 -12.19
N GLY A 42 -31.19 -5.09 -11.60
CA GLY A 42 -31.08 -6.37 -10.89
C GLY A 42 -30.77 -6.23 -9.41
N GLY A 43 -30.47 -5.04 -8.91
CA GLY A 43 -30.21 -4.79 -7.49
C GLY A 43 -29.10 -5.70 -6.95
N LYS A 44 -29.47 -6.57 -6.01
CA LYS A 44 -28.59 -7.58 -5.42
C LYS A 44 -27.99 -8.55 -6.44
N SER A 45 -28.71 -8.88 -7.51
CA SER A 45 -28.22 -9.77 -8.56
C SER A 45 -27.09 -9.12 -9.38
N ASP A 46 -27.14 -7.80 -9.59
CA ASP A 46 -26.07 -7.07 -10.28
C ASP A 46 -24.79 -7.06 -9.44
N VAL A 47 -24.93 -6.94 -8.11
CA VAL A 47 -23.80 -7.08 -7.17
C VAL A 47 -23.19 -8.47 -7.27
N ARG A 48 -24.01 -9.54 -7.23
CA ARG A 48 -23.49 -10.92 -7.37
C ARG A 48 -22.81 -11.15 -8.71
N GLN A 49 -23.40 -10.67 -9.80
CA GLN A 49 -22.77 -10.77 -11.11
C GLN A 49 -21.42 -10.04 -11.12
N HIS A 50 -21.33 -8.86 -10.50
CA HIS A 50 -20.08 -8.13 -10.37
C HIS A 50 -19.00 -8.95 -9.64
N LEU A 51 -19.35 -9.65 -8.55
CA LEU A 51 -18.42 -10.50 -7.80
C LEU A 51 -17.86 -11.64 -8.65
N GLU A 52 -18.66 -12.19 -9.56
CA GLU A 52 -18.26 -13.28 -10.45
C GLU A 52 -17.38 -12.85 -11.63
N ARG A 53 -17.33 -11.56 -11.95
CA ARG A 53 -16.54 -11.04 -13.08
C ARG A 53 -15.05 -11.21 -12.82
N ALA A 54 -14.30 -11.48 -13.91
CA ALA A 54 -12.86 -11.65 -13.88
C ALA A 54 -12.12 -10.50 -13.19
N LYS A 55 -12.56 -9.24 -13.42
CA LYS A 55 -11.99 -8.06 -12.77
C LYS A 55 -12.08 -8.12 -11.24
N HIS A 56 -13.22 -8.55 -10.70
CA HIS A 56 -13.38 -8.62 -9.25
C HIS A 56 -12.49 -9.72 -8.66
N LYS A 57 -12.49 -10.91 -9.28
CA LYS A 57 -11.66 -12.05 -8.88
C LYS A 57 -10.15 -11.75 -8.94
N SER A 58 -9.69 -11.00 -9.95
CA SER A 58 -8.29 -10.59 -10.05
C SER A 58 -7.95 -9.52 -9.02
N SER A 59 -8.82 -8.51 -8.81
CA SER A 59 -8.60 -7.47 -7.81
C SER A 59 -8.57 -8.02 -6.38
N THR A 60 -9.48 -8.93 -6.00
CA THR A 60 -9.44 -9.58 -4.68
C THR A 60 -8.15 -10.36 -4.47
N ALA A 61 -7.70 -11.11 -5.49
CA ALA A 61 -6.43 -11.84 -5.43
C ALA A 61 -5.21 -10.90 -5.29
N SER A 62 -5.24 -9.73 -5.92
CA SER A 62 -4.18 -8.72 -5.77
C SER A 62 -4.19 -8.07 -4.38
N THR A 63 -5.35 -7.70 -3.85
CA THR A 63 -5.46 -7.08 -2.52
C THR A 63 -4.98 -8.01 -1.41
N LEU A 64 -5.19 -9.33 -1.54
CA LEU A 64 -4.65 -10.32 -0.59
C LEU A 64 -3.10 -10.39 -0.64
N LYS A 65 -2.50 -10.14 -1.81
CA LYS A 65 -1.03 -10.11 -2.00
C LYS A 65 -0.41 -8.80 -1.52
N GLU A 66 -1.15 -7.69 -1.55
CA GLU A 66 -0.75 -6.38 -1.01
C GLU A 66 -0.83 -6.28 0.53
N THR A 67 -0.77 -7.40 1.24
CA THR A 67 -0.52 -7.42 2.70
C THR A 67 0.96 -7.17 3.04
N GLY A 68 1.82 -7.07 2.02
CA GLY A 68 3.17 -6.53 2.15
C GLY A 68 3.10 -5.07 2.56
N LYS A 69 3.14 -4.81 3.87
CA LYS A 69 3.35 -3.47 4.44
C LYS A 69 4.44 -2.80 3.61
N ILE A 70 4.18 -1.59 3.11
CA ILE A 70 5.17 -0.74 2.48
C ILE A 70 6.13 -0.28 3.60
N ASN A 71 6.97 -1.19 4.07
CA ASN A 71 7.96 -0.97 5.13
C ASN A 71 9.19 -0.24 4.61
N PHE A 72 9.18 0.23 3.35
CA PHE A 72 10.28 1.01 2.80
C PHE A 72 10.38 2.40 3.45
N LEU A 73 9.27 2.92 3.95
CA LEU A 73 9.25 4.22 4.63
C LEU A 73 9.58 4.01 6.10
N ILE A 74 10.77 4.46 6.50
CA ILE A 74 11.17 4.55 7.90
C ILE A 74 10.14 5.42 8.62
N LYS A 75 9.67 4.94 9.78
CA LYS A 75 8.72 5.70 10.59
C LYS A 75 9.45 6.85 11.27
N LYS A 76 8.90 8.06 11.14
CA LYS A 76 9.40 9.24 11.85
C LYS A 76 9.34 9.04 13.36
N ASN A 77 10.29 9.64 14.06
CA ASN A 77 10.48 9.61 15.50
C ASN A 77 10.69 8.20 16.06
N THR A 78 11.52 7.42 15.38
CA THR A 78 11.93 6.08 15.82
C THR A 78 13.44 6.02 16.09
N ASP A 79 13.84 5.02 16.89
CA ASP A 79 15.26 4.69 17.12
C ASP A 79 15.99 4.37 15.81
N GLU A 80 15.30 3.73 14.86
CA GLU A 80 15.81 3.43 13.52
C GLU A 80 16.17 4.71 12.74
N GLU A 81 15.29 5.72 12.75
CA GLU A 81 15.58 7.02 12.12
C GLU A 81 16.82 7.69 12.73
N SER A 82 16.96 7.64 14.06
CA SER A 82 18.13 8.21 14.75
C SER A 82 19.43 7.52 14.35
N LYS A 83 19.41 6.18 14.21
CA LYS A 83 20.57 5.39 13.77
C LYS A 83 20.94 5.69 12.32
N ILE A 84 19.96 5.84 11.44
CA ILE A 84 20.17 6.20 10.03
C ILE A 84 20.79 7.59 9.93
N ILE A 85 20.27 8.57 10.68
CA ILE A 85 20.86 9.93 10.72
C ILE A 85 22.30 9.88 11.22
N ALA A 86 22.58 9.13 12.29
CA ALA A 86 23.93 8.98 12.81
C ALA A 86 24.87 8.35 11.77
N ALA A 87 24.40 7.35 11.02
CA ALA A 87 25.15 6.73 9.94
C ALA A 87 25.47 7.73 8.80
N GLU A 88 24.47 8.45 8.32
CA GLU A 88 24.62 9.46 7.26
C GLU A 88 25.59 10.58 7.67
N VAL A 89 25.42 11.12 8.88
CA VAL A 89 26.28 12.19 9.41
C VAL A 89 27.72 11.70 9.59
N THR A 90 27.91 10.48 10.10
CA THR A 90 29.25 9.90 10.27
C THR A 90 29.95 9.75 8.92
N MET A 91 29.23 9.29 7.90
CA MET A 91 29.78 9.12 6.56
C MET A 91 30.11 10.47 5.89
N ALA A 92 29.24 11.46 6.05
CA ALA A 92 29.49 12.82 5.58
C ALA A 92 30.73 13.43 6.26
N PHE A 93 30.85 13.27 7.59
CA PHE A 93 32.02 13.73 8.34
C PHE A 93 33.31 13.04 7.89
N HIS A 94 33.27 11.71 7.70
CA HIS A 94 34.40 10.92 7.22
C HIS A 94 34.90 11.41 5.84
N ILE A 95 33.97 11.66 4.91
CA ILE A 95 34.29 12.19 3.58
C ILE A 95 34.93 13.57 3.68
N VAL A 96 34.43 14.46 4.54
CA VAL A 96 35.01 15.80 4.72
C VAL A 96 36.39 15.72 5.37
N HIS A 97 36.58 14.84 6.36
CA HIS A 97 37.83 14.70 7.08
C HIS A 97 38.95 14.10 6.22
N HIS A 98 38.66 13.01 5.52
CA HIS A 98 39.65 12.28 4.73
C HIS A 98 39.68 12.67 3.25
N HIS A 99 38.75 13.53 2.81
CA HIS A 99 38.43 13.76 1.39
C HIS A 99 38.02 12.45 0.69
N GLN A 100 37.75 12.50 -0.61
CA GLN A 100 37.47 11.29 -1.41
C GLN A 100 38.76 10.72 -2.02
N SER A 101 39.79 10.51 -1.20
CA SER A 101 41.04 9.91 -1.68
C SER A 101 40.90 8.39 -1.80
N PHE A 102 41.74 7.75 -2.63
CA PHE A 102 41.78 6.30 -2.65
C PHE A 102 42.19 5.71 -1.29
N SER A 103 43.12 6.39 -0.59
CA SER A 103 43.62 5.98 0.73
C SER A 103 42.58 6.08 1.85
N SER A 104 41.54 6.91 1.71
CA SER A 104 40.47 6.98 2.71
C SER A 104 39.61 5.71 2.72
N ASN A 105 39.64 4.90 1.66
CA ASN A 105 38.89 3.64 1.62
C ASN A 105 39.42 2.58 2.58
N ASP A 106 40.71 2.62 2.93
CA ASP A 106 41.29 1.68 3.89
C ASP A 106 40.64 1.84 5.27
N CYS A 107 40.38 3.08 5.71
CA CYS A 107 39.64 3.35 6.93
C CYS A 107 38.11 3.26 6.75
N THR A 108 37.57 3.55 5.57
CA THR A 108 36.14 3.33 5.26
C THR A 108 35.74 1.88 5.46
N ASN A 109 36.57 0.92 5.04
CA ASN A 109 36.30 -0.52 5.19
C ASN A 109 36.16 -0.95 6.65
N GLY A 110 36.87 -0.31 7.59
CA GLY A 110 36.69 -0.54 9.03
C GLY A 110 35.48 0.17 9.62
N LEU A 111 35.08 1.29 9.01
CA LEU A 111 33.95 2.11 9.47
C LEU A 111 32.60 1.51 9.06
N LEU A 112 32.50 0.91 7.87
CA LEU A 112 31.25 0.37 7.32
C LEU A 112 30.55 -0.65 8.25
N PRO A 113 31.24 -1.64 8.85
CA PRO A 113 30.60 -2.58 9.79
C PRO A 113 30.09 -1.90 11.07
N THR A 114 30.69 -0.76 11.45
CA THR A 114 30.27 0.00 12.64
C THR A 114 29.03 0.85 12.34
N VAL A 115 28.97 1.43 11.14
CA VAL A 115 27.88 2.30 10.69
C VAL A 115 26.65 1.50 10.27
N PHE A 116 26.85 0.31 9.68
CA PHE A 116 25.79 -0.57 9.18
C PHE A 116 25.90 -1.98 9.79
N PRO A 117 25.71 -2.13 11.12
CA PRO A 117 25.89 -3.40 11.81
C PRO A 117 24.85 -4.47 11.42
N ASP A 118 23.75 -4.07 10.83
CA ASP A 118 22.69 -4.92 10.30
C ASP A 118 22.97 -5.46 8.90
N SER A 119 23.94 -4.86 8.19
CA SER A 119 24.36 -5.31 6.86
C SER A 119 25.35 -6.46 6.96
N LYS A 120 25.03 -7.59 6.32
CA LYS A 120 25.91 -8.77 6.27
C LYS A 120 27.09 -8.62 5.30
N ILE A 121 27.08 -7.55 4.49
CA ILE A 121 28.07 -7.29 3.43
C ILE A 121 28.84 -5.99 3.67
N ALA A 122 28.56 -5.29 4.78
CA ALA A 122 29.28 -4.08 5.19
C ALA A 122 30.66 -4.42 5.76
#